data_AF-A0AAD0T593-F1
#
_entry.id   AF-A0AAD0T593-F1
#
_cell.length_a   1.000
_cell.length_b   1.000
_cell.length_c   1.000
_cell.angle_alpha   90.00
_cell.angle_beta   90.00
_cell.angle_gamma   90.00
#
_symmetry.space_group_name_H-M   'P 1'
#
loop_
_entity.id
_entity.type
_entity.pdbx_description
1 polymer ?
#
loop_
_entity_poly.entity_id
_entity_poly.type
_entity_poly.pdbx_seq_one_letter_code
_entity_poly.pdbx_strand_id
1 'polypeptide(L)' 'MSKKLQELLADLENFSPKQMRTLRNNLNNRLQSFSNEYKEPKELQPSHKLYGLEEGECRELLGVVKKKLIQAKFS' A
#
# COMPACT_ATOMS: atom_id res chain seq x y z
N MET A 1 5.75 13.16 3.72
CA MET A 1 4.57 12.27 3.78
C MET A 1 3.43 12.95 3.05
N SER A 2 2.94 12.38 1.94
CA SER A 2 1.88 12.97 1.14
C SER A 2 0.54 12.97 1.85
N LYS A 3 -0.35 13.90 1.46
CA LYS A 3 -1.76 13.91 1.89
C LYS A 3 -2.44 12.56 1.61
N LYS A 4 -2.10 11.95 0.48
CA LYS A 4 -2.66 10.65 0.07
C LYS A 4 -2.31 9.53 1.03
N LEU A 5 -1.05 9.49 1.50
CA LEU A 5 -0.60 8.50 2.48
C LEU A 5 -1.34 8.69 3.82
N GLN A 6 -1.52 9.93 4.27
CA GLN A 6 -2.27 10.23 5.50
C GLN A 6 -3.73 9.77 5.44
N GLU A 7 -4.43 10.09 4.33
CA GLU A 7 -5.80 9.65 4.10
C GLU A 7 -5.92 8.13 4.11
N LEU A 8 -5.00 7.43 3.43
CA LEU A 8 -4.99 5.98 3.39
C LEU A 8 -4.76 5.33 4.75
N LEU A 9 -3.89 5.91 5.59
CA LEU A 9 -3.63 5.41 6.93
C LEU A 9 -4.85 5.56 7.84
N ALA A 10 -5.57 6.69 7.75
CA ALA A 10 -6.82 6.89 8.49
C ALA A 10 -7.89 5.87 8.05
N ASP A 11 -7.97 5.61 6.74
CA ASP A 11 -8.89 4.63 6.14
C ASP A 11 -8.66 3.19 6.65
N LEU A 12 -7.43 2.84 7.05
CA LEU A 12 -7.09 1.47 7.47
C LEU A 12 -7.89 0.98 8.66
N GLU A 13 -8.34 1.87 9.55
CA GLU A 13 -9.17 1.50 10.71
C GLU A 13 -10.52 0.90 10.30
N ASN A 14 -11.01 1.26 9.11
CA ASN A 14 -12.30 0.82 8.59
C ASN A 14 -12.17 -0.37 7.61
N PHE A 15 -10.95 -0.86 7.36
CA PHE A 15 -10.76 -1.94 6.40
C PHE A 15 -11.11 -3.29 7.00
N SER A 16 -11.92 -4.04 6.26
CA SER A 16 -12.06 -5.48 6.49
C SER A 16 -10.72 -6.22 6.30
N PRO A 17 -10.55 -7.40 6.91
CA PRO A 17 -9.37 -8.24 6.68
C PRO A 17 -9.13 -8.56 5.19
N LYS A 18 -10.19 -8.69 4.39
CA LYS A 18 -10.09 -8.89 2.94
C LYS A 18 -9.49 -7.67 2.25
N GLN A 19 -9.98 -6.46 2.55
CA GLN A 19 -9.46 -5.21 1.98
C GLN A 19 -7.99 -4.99 2.36
N MET A 20 -7.62 -5.28 3.61
CA MET A 20 -6.23 -5.22 4.08
C MET A 20 -5.30 -6.19 3.32
N ARG A 21 -5.72 -7.44 3.08
CA ARG A 21 -4.95 -8.39 2.28
C ARG A 21 -4.81 -7.93 0.83
N THR A 22 -5.87 -7.39 0.24
CA THR A 22 -5.82 -6.82 -1.11
C THR A 22 -4.84 -5.65 -1.18
N LEU A 23 -4.89 -4.72 -0.22
CA LEU A 23 -3.97 -3.58 -0.17
C LEU A 23 -2.52 -4.04 -0.03
N ARG A 24 -2.24 -5.00 0.87
CA ARG A 24 -0.90 -5.61 1.01
C ARG A 24 -0.40 -6.17 -0.32
N ASN A 25 -1.25 -6.89 -1.05
CA ASN A 25 -0.86 -7.48 -2.34
C ASN A 25 -0.58 -6.40 -3.39
N ASN A 26 -1.42 -5.36 -3.47
CA ASN A 26 -1.20 -4.23 -4.36
C ASN A 26 0.13 -3.51 -4.05
N LEU A 27 0.45 -3.33 -2.77
CA LEU A 27 1.72 -2.72 -2.33
C LEU A 27 2.93 -3.57 -2.71
N ASN A 28 2.89 -4.88 -2.49
CA ASN A 28 3.98 -5.77 -2.91
C ASN A 28 4.19 -5.72 -4.42
N ASN A 29 3.11 -5.77 -5.22
CA ASN A 29 3.18 -5.68 -6.68
C ASN A 29 3.75 -4.32 -7.13
N ARG A 30 3.34 -3.23 -6.47
CA ARG A 30 3.82 -1.88 -6.75
C ARG A 30 5.31 -1.75 -6.41
N LEU A 31 5.76 -2.25 -5.27
CA LEU A 31 7.17 -2.27 -4.88
C LEU A 31 8.03 -3.10 -5.84
N GLN A 32 7.51 -4.24 -6.30
CA GLN A 32 8.18 -5.03 -7.33
C GLN A 32 8.32 -4.27 -8.65
N SER A 33 7.37 -3.38 -8.99
CA SER A 33 7.49 -2.54 -10.19
C SER A 33 8.57 -1.46 -10.07
N PHE A 34 8.92 -1.04 -8.85
CA PHE A 34 10.01 -0.10 -8.60
C PHE A 34 11.38 -0.77 -8.62
N SER A 35 11.48 -2.05 -8.25
CA SER A 35 12.75 -2.79 -8.22
C SER A 35 13.24 -3.28 -9.60
N ASN A 36 12.50 -3.01 -10.67
CA ASN A 36 12.87 -3.49 -12.00
C ASN A 36 13.82 -2.49 -12.67
N GLU A 37 15.13 -2.69 -12.50
CA GLU A 37 16.19 -1.79 -13.00
C GLU A 37 16.14 -1.54 -14.52
N TYR A 38 15.52 -2.43 -15.28
CA TYR A 38 15.43 -2.35 -16.74
C TYR A 38 14.14 -1.71 -17.24
N LYS A 39 13.24 -1.28 -16.36
CA LYS A 39 11.93 -0.75 -16.76
C LYS A 39 11.38 0.24 -15.76
N GLU A 40 11.07 1.44 -16.25
CA GLU A 40 10.36 2.42 -15.44
C GLU A 40 9.02 1.84 -14.92
N PRO A 41 8.71 2.07 -13.63
CA PRO A 41 7.47 1.59 -13.05
C PRO A 41 6.31 2.20 -13.83
N LYS A 42 5.41 1.36 -14.33
CA LYS A 42 4.20 1.83 -15.02
C LYS A 42 3.45 2.81 -14.12
N GLU A 43 3.04 3.94 -14.67
CA GLU A 43 2.17 4.85 -13.93
C GLU A 43 0.83 4.16 -13.65
N LEU A 44 0.31 4.37 -12.43
CA LEU A 44 -1.00 3.85 -12.06
C LEU A 44 -2.09 4.78 -12.60
N GLN A 45 -3.27 4.24 -12.84
CA GLN A 45 -4.43 5.06 -13.17
C GLN A 45 -4.84 5.90 -11.94
N PRO A 46 -5.38 7.12 -12.12
CA PRO A 46 -5.83 7.98 -11.01
C PRO A 46 -6.83 7.33 -10.04
N SER A 47 -7.63 6.39 -10.54
CA SER A 47 -8.60 5.61 -9.74
C SER A 47 -7.95 4.51 -8.89
N HIS A 48 -6.70 4.14 -9.17
CA HIS A 48 -6.00 3.12 -8.41
C HIS A 48 -5.66 3.62 -7.01
N LYS A 49 -5.85 2.76 -6.00
CA LYS A 49 -5.74 3.17 -4.60
C LYS A 49 -4.34 3.70 -4.21
N LEU A 50 -3.30 3.24 -4.90
CA LEU A 50 -1.89 3.65 -4.71
C LEU A 50 -1.42 4.74 -5.69
N TYR A 51 -2.33 5.35 -6.46
CA TYR A 51 -1.97 6.43 -7.38
C TYR A 51 -1.33 7.60 -6.62
N GLY A 52 -0.26 8.15 -7.19
CA GLY A 52 0.50 9.27 -6.62
C GLY A 52 1.40 8.92 -5.43
N LEU A 53 1.47 7.64 -5.02
CA LEU A 53 2.41 7.20 -3.98
C LEU A 53 3.77 6.85 -4.56
N GLU A 54 4.82 7.36 -3.92
CA GLU A 54 6.21 7.02 -4.22
C GLU A 54 6.62 5.69 -3.57
N GLU A 55 7.79 5.17 -3.96
CA GLU A 55 8.30 3.90 -3.44
C GLU A 55 8.44 3.93 -1.91
N GLY A 56 9.02 4.99 -1.35
CA GLY A 56 9.18 5.15 0.10
C GLY A 56 7.85 5.10 0.85
N GLU A 57 6.83 5.77 0.32
CA GLU A 57 5.48 5.79 0.90
C GLU A 57 4.79 4.43 0.80
N CYS A 58 5.02 3.70 -0.30
CA CYS A 58 4.54 2.32 -0.43
C CYS A 58 5.19 1.38 0.60
N ARG A 59 6.48 1.56 0.90
CA ARG A 59 7.20 0.78 1.92
C ARG A 59 6.65 1.08 3.31
N GLU A 60 6.45 2.36 3.62
CA GLU A 60 5.86 2.82 4.89
C GLU A 60 4.46 2.23 5.10
N LEU A 61 3.58 2.39 4.12
CA LEU A 61 2.21 1.89 4.19
C LEU A 61 2.17 0.36 4.34
N LEU A 62 3.03 -0.36 3.63
CA LEU A 62 3.12 -1.82 3.74
C LEU A 62 3.50 -2.27 5.15
N GLY A 63 4.41 -1.54 5.82
CA GLY A 63 4.77 -1.79 7.21
C GLY A 63 3.57 -1.72 8.14
N VAL A 64 2.75 -0.67 8.00
CA VAL A 64 1.53 -0.49 8.81
C VAL A 64 0.49 -1.58 8.52
N VAL A 65 0.22 -1.86 7.25
CA VAL A 65 -0.74 -2.90 6.84
C VAL A 65 -0.34 -4.28 7.37
N LYS A 66 0.95 -4.64 7.33
CA LYS A 66 1.45 -5.91 7.89
C LYS A 66 1.23 -5.98 9.39
N LYS A 67 1.55 -4.91 10.14
CA LYS A 67 1.34 -4.86 11.60
C LYS A 67 -0.13 -5.04 11.95
N LYS A 68 -1.04 -4.33 11.29
CA LYS A 68 -2.49 -4.46 11.52
C LYS A 68 -3.01 -5.87 11.16
N LEU A 69 -2.49 -6.50 10.09
CA LEU A 69 -2.89 -7.85 9.71
C LEU A 69 -2.45 -8.90 10.74
N ILE A 70 -1.27 -8.71 11.35
CA ILE A 70 -0.78 -9.55 12.44
C ILE A 70 -1.69 -9.37 13.65
N GLN A 71 -1.96 -8.13 14.07
CA GLN A 71 -2.84 -7.83 15.20
C GLN A 71 -4.21 -8.51 15.01
N ALA A 72 -4.86 -8.32 13.86
CA ALA A 72 -6.15 -8.92 13.55
C ALA A 72 -6.16 -10.45 13.45
N LYS A 73 -5.00 -11.11 13.32
CA LYS A 73 -4.90 -12.58 13.32
C LYS A 73 -4.87 -13.15 14.74
N PHE A 74 -4.41 -12.36 15.71
CA PHE A 74 -4.25 -12.74 17.11
C PHE A 74 -5.23 -11.99 18.04
N SER A 75 -6.17 -11.23 17.47
CA SER A 75 -7.32 -10.61 18.15
C SER A 75 -8.52 -11.53 18.04
#